data_AF-A0A537L8M2-F1
#
_entry.id   AF-A0A537L8M2-F1
#
_cell.length_a   1.000
_cell.length_b   1.000
_cell.length_c   1.000
_cell.angle_alpha   90.00
_cell.angle_beta   90.00
_cell.angle_gamma   90.00
#
_symmetry.space_group_name_H-M   'P 1'
#
loop_
_entity.id
_entity.type
_entity.pdbx_description
1 polymer ?
#
loop_
_entity_poly.entity_id
_entity_poly.type
_entity_poly.pdbx_seq_one_letter_code
_entity_poly.pdbx_strand_id
1 'polypeptide(L)'
;TIQEVNTVRKHLSRIKGGRLAAAASPAGVVALVLSDVLGDPIDAIASGPTAPDLTTFGDALEIIRRYGLAASMPVAAMTYMQRGAAGREPETPKPDDPVFRRVQTVLVGSNEQAVAAAAARAKALGFRPLILTTYLEGEAREVARVFCSVVRGIGTRGMPLAPPACLLAGGETTVTMRGQGRGGRCQEFALASVPTLTGWANTVVAAFGTDGTDGPTDAAGALVDGETAVRARGLGLDAGRALADNDSYPFFQRLGDLLMTGPTRTNVNDIYLALVGGAQKR
;
A
#
# COMPACT_ATOMS: atom_id res chain seq x y z
N THR A 1 9.55 10.16 -11.47
CA THR A 1 8.63 9.21 -10.81
C THR A 1 9.35 7.90 -10.51
N ILE A 2 8.73 6.97 -9.77
CA ILE A 2 9.34 5.65 -9.51
C ILE A 2 9.50 4.83 -10.80
N GLN A 3 8.57 4.96 -11.74
CA GLN A 3 8.62 4.30 -13.05
C GLN A 3 9.87 4.74 -13.82
N GLU A 4 10.19 6.03 -13.83
CA GLU A 4 11.36 6.57 -14.52
C GLU A 4 12.68 6.14 -13.87
N VAL A 5 12.72 6.07 -12.53
CA VAL A 5 13.86 5.48 -11.82
C VAL A 5 13.99 4.01 -12.20
N ASN A 6 12.89 3.26 -12.28
CA ASN A 6 12.90 1.86 -12.70
C ASN A 6 13.44 1.68 -14.12
N THR A 7 13.03 2.53 -15.06
CA THR A 7 13.57 2.57 -16.42
C THR A 7 15.10 2.66 -16.39
N VAL A 8 15.66 3.66 -15.70
CA VAL A 8 17.12 3.84 -15.60
C VAL A 8 17.79 2.64 -14.91
N ARG A 9 17.21 2.13 -13.81
CA ARG A 9 17.77 0.99 -13.05
C ARG A 9 17.77 -0.31 -13.85
N LYS A 10 16.72 -0.61 -14.62
CA LYS A 10 16.64 -1.80 -15.49
C LYS A 10 17.77 -1.78 -16.51
N HIS A 11 18.01 -0.63 -17.14
CA HIS A 11 19.04 -0.42 -18.14
C HIS A 11 20.47 -0.32 -17.59
N LEU A 12 20.69 -0.37 -16.28
CA LEU A 12 22.03 -0.46 -15.66
C LEU A 12 22.27 -1.80 -14.94
N SER A 13 21.32 -2.72 -14.99
CA SER A 13 21.38 -3.97 -14.23
C SER A 13 21.60 -5.18 -15.14
N ARG A 14 22.39 -6.15 -14.67
CA ARG A 14 22.52 -7.46 -15.32
C ARG A 14 21.36 -8.42 -15.02
N ILE A 15 20.45 -8.07 -14.11
CA ILE A 15 19.42 -8.99 -13.58
C ILE A 15 18.00 -8.42 -13.78
N LYS A 16 17.81 -7.11 -13.62
CA LYS A 16 16.50 -6.45 -13.75
C LYS A 16 16.03 -6.40 -15.21
N GLY A 17 14.74 -6.10 -15.42
CA GLY A 17 14.14 -5.91 -16.75
C GLY A 17 14.27 -7.14 -17.63
N GLY A 18 13.86 -8.31 -17.13
CA GLY A 18 13.86 -9.57 -17.88
C GLY A 18 15.22 -10.27 -18.00
N ARG A 19 16.31 -9.63 -17.57
CA ARG A 19 17.66 -10.17 -17.76
C ARG A 19 17.96 -11.41 -16.90
N LEU A 20 17.26 -11.63 -15.78
CA LEU A 20 17.34 -12.90 -15.05
C LEU A 20 16.71 -14.04 -15.85
N ALA A 21 15.55 -13.81 -16.47
CA ALA A 21 14.95 -14.79 -17.38
C ALA A 21 15.89 -15.08 -18.55
N ALA A 22 16.52 -14.05 -19.12
CA ALA A 22 17.47 -14.21 -20.22
C ALA A 22 18.69 -15.05 -19.81
N ALA A 23 19.23 -14.81 -18.62
CA ALA A 23 20.35 -15.58 -18.08
C ALA A 23 19.99 -17.04 -17.76
N ALA A 24 18.74 -17.32 -17.42
CA ALA A 24 18.26 -18.68 -17.16
C ALA A 24 17.93 -19.46 -18.44
N SER A 25 17.67 -18.77 -19.56
CA SER A 25 17.37 -19.39 -20.84
C SER A 25 18.47 -20.37 -21.26
N PRO A 26 18.13 -21.59 -21.73
CA PRO A 26 16.79 -22.07 -22.12
C PRO A 26 16.00 -22.78 -21.01
N ALA A 27 16.45 -22.75 -19.75
CA ALA A 27 15.76 -23.41 -18.65
C ALA A 27 14.38 -22.78 -18.35
N GLY A 28 13.48 -23.56 -17.75
CA GLY A 28 12.19 -23.06 -17.26
C GLY A 28 12.36 -22.24 -16.00
N VAL A 29 11.60 -21.14 -15.88
CA VAL A 29 11.60 -20.24 -14.72
C VAL A 29 10.19 -20.16 -14.15
N VAL A 30 10.04 -20.46 -12.87
CA VAL A 30 8.80 -20.21 -12.12
C VAL A 30 9.09 -19.12 -11.08
N ALA A 31 8.50 -17.95 -11.28
CA ALA A 31 8.61 -16.82 -10.36
C ALA A 31 7.39 -16.81 -9.43
N LEU A 32 7.61 -17.08 -8.14
CA LEU A 32 6.59 -16.90 -7.10
C LEU A 32 6.75 -15.48 -6.54
N VAL A 33 5.73 -14.66 -6.72
CA VAL A 33 5.80 -13.21 -6.43
C VAL A 33 4.92 -12.87 -5.24
N LEU A 34 5.51 -12.20 -4.26
CA LEU A 34 4.79 -11.48 -3.21
C LEU A 34 4.86 -9.99 -3.57
N SER A 35 3.71 -9.38 -3.83
CA SER A 35 3.64 -8.00 -4.32
C SER A 35 3.39 -7.01 -3.18
N ASP A 36 4.32 -6.06 -3.04
CA ASP A 36 4.22 -4.86 -2.21
C ASP A 36 3.91 -3.61 -3.05
N VAL A 37 3.51 -3.79 -4.32
CA VAL A 37 3.21 -2.70 -5.25
C VAL A 37 1.74 -2.73 -5.61
N LEU A 38 1.04 -1.62 -5.40
CA LEU A 38 -0.39 -1.52 -5.72
C LEU A 38 -0.66 -1.81 -7.22
N GLY A 39 -1.69 -2.62 -7.46
CA GLY A 39 -2.06 -3.09 -8.80
C GLY A 39 -1.21 -4.23 -9.35
N ASP A 40 -0.26 -4.74 -8.57
CA ASP A 40 0.57 -5.90 -8.88
C ASP A 40 1.29 -5.87 -10.26
N PRO A 41 1.86 -4.73 -10.72
CA PRO A 41 2.58 -4.66 -11.99
C PRO A 41 3.89 -5.47 -11.93
N ILE A 42 3.88 -6.65 -12.54
CA ILE A 42 4.98 -7.63 -12.50
C ILE A 42 6.33 -7.05 -12.98
N ASP A 43 6.31 -6.10 -13.92
CA ASP A 43 7.51 -5.46 -14.45
C ASP A 43 8.12 -4.40 -13.50
N ALA A 44 7.35 -3.93 -12.52
CA ALA A 44 7.82 -3.00 -11.49
C ALA A 44 8.28 -3.74 -10.22
N ILE A 45 7.64 -4.85 -9.86
CA ILE A 45 7.99 -5.65 -8.68
C ILE A 45 9.43 -6.16 -8.82
N ALA A 46 10.29 -5.82 -7.86
CA ALA A 46 11.74 -6.06 -7.92
C ALA A 46 12.43 -5.53 -9.22
N SER A 47 11.80 -4.57 -9.92
CA SER A 47 12.16 -4.12 -11.27
C SER A 47 12.10 -5.22 -12.35
N GLY A 48 11.18 -6.17 -12.19
CA GLY A 48 10.81 -7.15 -13.20
C GLY A 48 11.96 -8.03 -13.69
N PRO A 49 12.72 -8.72 -12.83
CA PRO A 49 13.89 -9.50 -13.26
C PRO A 49 13.53 -10.63 -14.23
N THR A 50 12.32 -11.18 -14.12
CA THR A 50 11.78 -12.23 -14.99
C THR A 50 10.63 -11.74 -15.87
N ALA A 51 10.41 -10.43 -15.95
CA ALA A 51 9.32 -9.81 -16.67
C ALA A 51 9.84 -9.01 -17.87
N PRO A 52 9.06 -8.86 -18.95
CA PRO A 52 9.45 -8.00 -20.05
C PRO A 52 9.55 -6.54 -19.62
N ASP A 53 10.46 -5.81 -20.24
CA ASP A 53 10.62 -4.37 -20.05
C ASP A 53 10.20 -3.64 -21.32
N LEU A 54 9.15 -2.81 -21.22
CA LEU A 54 8.65 -2.01 -22.34
C LEU A 54 9.54 -0.82 -22.68
N THR A 55 10.44 -0.44 -21.77
CA THR A 55 11.29 0.73 -21.93
C THR A 55 12.60 0.41 -22.63
N THR A 56 13.31 1.45 -23.08
CA THR A 56 14.54 1.34 -23.88
C THR A 56 15.68 2.15 -23.27
N PHE A 57 16.90 1.90 -23.75
CA PHE A 57 18.06 2.76 -23.47
C PHE A 57 17.80 4.21 -23.87
N GLY A 58 17.04 4.44 -24.94
CA GLY A 58 16.62 5.77 -25.36
C GLY A 58 15.78 6.48 -24.31
N ASP A 59 14.77 5.78 -23.76
CA ASP A 59 13.93 6.31 -22.68
C ASP A 59 14.77 6.63 -21.43
N ALA A 60 15.70 5.73 -21.08
CA ALA A 60 16.59 5.94 -19.94
C ALA A 60 17.49 7.17 -20.10
N LEU A 61 18.08 7.36 -21.28
CA LEU A 61 18.89 8.55 -21.58
C LEU A 61 18.07 9.83 -21.59
N GLU A 62 16.84 9.77 -22.11
CA GLU A 62 15.93 10.92 -22.13
C GLU A 62 15.54 11.35 -20.70
N ILE A 63 15.28 10.39 -19.82
CA ILE A 63 15.02 10.65 -18.39
C ILE A 63 16.23 11.36 -17.76
N ILE A 64 17.45 10.84 -17.96
CA ILE A 64 18.68 11.44 -17.43
C ILE A 64 18.86 12.87 -17.95
N ARG A 65 18.62 13.09 -19.24
CA ARG A 65 18.73 14.41 -19.87
C ARG A 65 17.72 15.38 -19.29
N ARG A 66 16.44 14.98 -19.22
CA ARG A 66 15.34 15.82 -18.72
C ARG A 66 15.54 16.27 -17.28
N TYR A 67 16.15 15.44 -16.43
CA TYR A 67 16.48 15.79 -15.05
C TYR A 67 17.86 16.45 -14.88
N GLY A 68 18.62 16.68 -15.97
CA GLY A 68 19.94 17.32 -15.91
C GLY A 68 21.01 16.48 -15.21
N LEU A 69 20.84 15.15 -15.15
CA LEU A 69 21.67 14.26 -14.34
C LEU A 69 22.94 13.79 -15.05
N ALA A 70 23.09 14.07 -16.35
CA ALA A 70 24.18 13.52 -17.18
C ALA A 70 25.58 13.79 -16.60
N ALA A 71 25.81 14.98 -16.03
CA ALA A 71 27.10 15.34 -15.42
C ALA A 71 27.35 14.69 -14.06
N SER A 72 26.29 14.25 -13.36
CA SER A 72 26.38 13.58 -12.06
C SER A 72 26.48 12.05 -12.18
N MET A 73 26.18 11.50 -13.35
CA MET A 73 26.25 10.06 -13.59
C MET A 73 27.70 9.60 -13.78
N PRO A 74 28.09 8.43 -13.24
CA PRO A 74 29.40 7.85 -13.50
C PRO A 74 29.66 7.69 -14.99
N VAL A 75 30.87 8.05 -15.44
CA VAL A 75 31.26 7.98 -16.86
C VAL A 75 30.98 6.59 -17.45
N ALA A 76 31.34 5.53 -16.74
CA ALA A 76 31.10 4.15 -17.18
C ALA A 76 29.61 3.84 -17.43
N ALA A 77 28.70 4.35 -16.58
CA ALA A 77 27.27 4.15 -16.72
C ALA A 77 26.71 4.90 -17.94
N MET A 78 27.10 6.18 -18.11
CA MET A 78 26.72 6.97 -19.28
C MET A 78 27.25 6.36 -20.58
N THR A 79 28.51 5.93 -20.61
CA THR A 79 29.10 5.25 -21.77
C THR A 79 28.35 3.97 -22.11
N TYR A 80 28.00 3.15 -21.11
CA TYR A 80 27.22 1.93 -21.33
C TYR A 80 25.83 2.24 -21.91
N MET A 81 25.11 3.21 -21.36
CA MET A 81 23.79 3.60 -21.86
C MET A 81 23.84 4.17 -23.28
N GLN A 82 24.83 5.00 -23.60
CA GLN A 82 25.03 5.56 -24.94
C GLN A 82 25.36 4.46 -25.96
N ARG A 83 26.18 3.47 -25.57
CA ARG A 83 26.45 2.29 -26.41
C ARG A 83 25.17 1.49 -26.64
N GLY A 84 24.36 1.28 -25.60
CA GLY A 84 23.06 0.62 -25.69
C GLY A 84 22.09 1.33 -26.65
N ALA A 85 21.93 2.64 -26.51
CA ALA A 85 21.10 3.43 -27.41
C ALA A 85 21.62 3.44 -28.87
N ALA A 86 22.93 3.26 -29.07
CA ALA A 86 23.55 3.09 -30.38
C ALA A 86 23.51 1.63 -30.91
N GLY A 87 22.80 0.71 -30.23
CA GLY A 87 22.67 -0.69 -30.64
C GLY A 87 23.92 -1.54 -30.43
N ARG A 88 24.89 -1.06 -29.63
CA ARG A 88 26.16 -1.77 -29.35
C ARG A 88 26.11 -2.62 -28.09
N GLU A 89 25.03 -2.52 -27.32
CA GLU A 89 24.72 -3.39 -26.18
C GLU A 89 23.30 -3.94 -26.36
N PRO A 90 23.03 -5.17 -25.90
CA PRO A 90 21.69 -5.74 -25.99
C PRO A 90 20.72 -4.99 -25.10
N GLU A 91 19.53 -4.74 -25.64
CA GLU A 91 18.43 -4.14 -24.89
C GLU A 91 17.92 -5.08 -23.77
N THR A 92 17.14 -4.56 -22.82
CA THR A 92 16.32 -5.39 -21.94
C THR A 92 15.33 -6.22 -22.76
N PRO A 93 15.13 -7.52 -22.45
CA PRO A 93 14.16 -8.37 -23.14
C PRO A 93 12.77 -7.74 -23.25
N LYS A 94 12.23 -7.75 -24.47
CA LYS A 94 10.94 -7.15 -24.84
C LYS A 94 9.81 -8.20 -24.76
N PRO A 95 8.53 -7.81 -24.72
CA PRO A 95 7.41 -8.74 -24.53
C PRO A 95 7.37 -9.94 -25.49
N ASP A 96 7.85 -9.77 -26.71
CA ASP A 96 7.89 -10.79 -27.77
C ASP A 96 9.15 -11.67 -27.74
N ASP A 97 10.08 -11.41 -26.83
CA ASP A 97 11.32 -12.18 -26.69
C ASP A 97 11.01 -13.65 -26.33
N PRO A 98 11.54 -14.63 -27.10
CA PRO A 98 11.32 -16.05 -26.86
C PRO A 98 11.69 -16.53 -25.45
N VAL A 99 12.55 -15.80 -24.73
CA VAL A 99 12.91 -16.09 -23.34
C VAL A 99 11.68 -16.27 -22.44
N PHE A 100 10.63 -15.47 -22.66
CA PHE A 100 9.44 -15.47 -21.79
C PHE A 100 8.52 -16.67 -22.04
N ARG A 101 8.71 -17.44 -23.13
CA ARG A 101 7.90 -18.64 -23.41
C ARG A 101 8.02 -19.73 -22.34
N ARG A 102 9.10 -19.70 -21.56
CA ARG A 102 9.39 -20.66 -20.48
C ARG A 102 9.38 -20.01 -19.09
N VAL A 103 8.86 -18.78 -18.99
CA VAL A 103 8.68 -18.08 -17.73
C VAL A 103 7.22 -18.16 -17.32
N GLN A 104 6.98 -18.68 -16.13
CA GLN A 104 5.68 -18.62 -15.47
C GLN A 104 5.79 -17.73 -14.23
N THR A 105 4.93 -16.73 -14.13
CA THR A 105 4.84 -15.87 -12.95
C THR A 105 3.56 -16.21 -12.20
N VAL A 106 3.66 -16.48 -10.90
CA VAL A 106 2.54 -16.76 -10.01
C VAL A 106 2.56 -15.76 -8.86
N LEU A 107 1.51 -14.97 -8.74
CA LEU A 107 1.31 -14.08 -7.61
C LEU A 107 0.79 -14.90 -6.42
N VAL A 108 1.63 -15.06 -5.40
CA VAL A 108 1.36 -15.89 -4.21
C VAL A 108 0.90 -15.06 -3.01
N GLY A 109 1.05 -13.73 -3.07
CA GLY A 109 0.43 -12.80 -2.15
C GLY A 109 0.41 -11.38 -2.72
N SER A 110 -0.68 -10.68 -2.50
CA SER A 110 -0.86 -9.26 -2.81
C SER A 110 -1.88 -8.61 -1.90
N ASN A 111 -2.01 -7.29 -2.00
CA ASN A 111 -2.98 -6.54 -1.21
C ASN A 111 -4.41 -7.00 -1.51
N GLU A 112 -4.72 -7.25 -2.79
CA GLU A 112 -6.02 -7.78 -3.20
C GLU A 112 -6.32 -9.14 -2.55
N GLN A 113 -5.35 -10.06 -2.56
CA GLN A 113 -5.51 -11.37 -1.93
C GLN A 113 -5.73 -11.24 -0.42
N ALA A 114 -5.03 -10.31 0.26
CA ALA A 114 -5.19 -10.08 1.69
C ALA A 114 -6.55 -9.46 2.04
N VAL A 115 -7.02 -8.47 1.27
CA VAL A 115 -8.35 -7.87 1.42
C VAL A 115 -9.47 -8.87 1.11
N ALA A 116 -9.31 -9.70 0.08
CA ALA A 116 -10.24 -10.78 -0.22
C ALA A 116 -10.33 -11.81 0.91
N ALA A 117 -9.19 -12.16 1.53
CA ALA A 117 -9.17 -13.04 2.70
C ALA A 117 -9.88 -12.41 3.90
N ALA A 118 -9.68 -11.10 4.14
CA ALA A 118 -10.41 -10.37 5.18
C ALA A 118 -11.93 -10.34 4.91
N ALA A 119 -12.35 -10.14 3.66
CA ALA A 119 -13.76 -10.19 3.24
C ALA A 119 -14.38 -11.57 3.47
N ALA A 120 -13.66 -12.64 3.10
CA ALA A 120 -14.10 -14.01 3.34
C ALA A 120 -14.25 -14.30 4.84
N ARG A 121 -13.30 -13.83 5.66
CA ARG A 121 -13.38 -13.96 7.13
C ARG A 121 -14.56 -13.18 7.71
N ALA A 122 -14.77 -11.94 7.27
CA ALA A 122 -15.92 -11.13 7.70
C ALA A 122 -17.25 -11.81 7.38
N LYS A 123 -17.38 -12.39 6.18
CA LYS A 123 -18.55 -13.19 5.78
C LYS A 123 -18.76 -14.40 6.68
N ALA A 124 -17.70 -15.14 7.01
CA ALA A 124 -17.77 -16.29 7.92
C ALA A 124 -18.18 -15.89 9.35
N LEU A 125 -17.89 -14.65 9.76
CA LEU A 125 -18.31 -14.06 11.03
C LEU A 125 -19.71 -13.43 10.99
N GLY A 126 -20.43 -13.54 9.87
CA GLY A 126 -21.82 -13.06 9.74
C GLY A 126 -21.98 -11.62 9.27
N PHE A 127 -20.89 -10.93 8.90
CA PHE A 127 -20.96 -9.61 8.28
C PHE A 127 -21.16 -9.73 6.77
N ARG A 128 -21.75 -8.71 6.16
CA ARG A 128 -21.77 -8.56 4.69
C ARG A 128 -20.53 -7.76 4.28
N PRO A 129 -19.55 -8.36 3.58
CA PRO A 129 -18.39 -7.61 3.13
C PRO A 129 -18.70 -6.76 1.89
N LEU A 130 -18.09 -5.58 1.81
CA LEU A 130 -17.99 -4.75 0.61
C LEU A 130 -16.55 -4.28 0.49
N ILE A 131 -15.85 -4.73 -0.55
CA ILE A 131 -14.54 -4.21 -0.91
C ILE A 131 -14.75 -2.96 -1.76
N LEU A 132 -14.31 -1.81 -1.27
CA LEU A 132 -14.42 -0.53 -1.95
C LEU A 132 -13.38 -0.40 -3.08
N THR A 133 -12.13 -0.76 -2.79
CA THR A 133 -11.01 -0.72 -3.71
C THR A 133 -9.79 -1.42 -3.10
N THR A 134 -8.84 -1.84 -3.92
CA THR A 134 -7.48 -2.30 -3.57
C THR A 134 -6.40 -1.34 -4.08
N TYR A 135 -6.81 -0.16 -4.57
CA TYR A 135 -5.98 0.92 -5.08
C TYR A 135 -6.14 2.19 -4.23
N LEU A 136 -6.36 2.05 -2.92
CA LEU A 136 -6.56 3.21 -2.06
C LEU A 136 -5.24 3.98 -1.90
N GLU A 137 -5.18 5.18 -2.46
CA GLU A 137 -4.02 6.07 -2.35
C GLU A 137 -4.48 7.47 -1.93
N GLY A 138 -3.53 8.27 -1.43
CA GLY A 138 -3.76 9.66 -1.04
C GLY A 138 -3.41 9.95 0.43
N GLU A 139 -3.71 11.17 0.86
CA GLU A 139 -3.42 11.62 2.23
C GLU A 139 -4.32 10.89 3.24
N ALA A 140 -3.71 10.19 4.21
CA ALA A 140 -4.39 9.28 5.14
C ALA A 140 -5.61 9.91 5.82
N ARG A 141 -5.46 11.14 6.34
CA ARG A 141 -6.54 11.87 7.02
C ARG A 141 -7.71 12.26 6.10
N GLU A 142 -7.45 12.50 4.82
CA GLU A 142 -8.49 12.88 3.85
C GLU A 142 -9.23 11.65 3.34
N VAL A 143 -8.49 10.58 3.04
CA VAL A 143 -9.06 9.29 2.65
C VAL A 143 -9.93 8.73 3.77
N ALA A 144 -9.51 8.84 5.03
CA ALA A 144 -10.30 8.42 6.19
C ALA A 144 -11.66 9.13 6.28
N ARG A 145 -11.74 10.43 5.95
CA ARG A 145 -13.01 11.17 5.94
C ARG A 145 -13.97 10.62 4.89
N VAL A 146 -13.47 10.34 3.68
CA VAL A 146 -14.28 9.75 2.61
C VAL A 146 -14.74 8.35 3.00
N PHE A 147 -13.83 7.51 3.51
CA PHE A 147 -14.16 6.17 3.99
C PHE A 147 -15.24 6.21 5.09
N CYS A 148 -15.07 7.07 6.09
CA CYS A 148 -16.02 7.26 7.18
C CYS A 148 -17.37 7.81 6.71
N SER A 149 -17.43 8.57 5.60
CA SER A 149 -18.70 9.00 5.03
C SER A 149 -19.52 7.81 4.50
N VAL A 150 -18.87 6.77 3.97
CA VAL A 150 -19.51 5.52 3.55
C VAL A 150 -19.95 4.71 4.77
N VAL A 151 -19.09 4.60 5.80
CA VAL A 151 -19.45 3.99 7.10
C VAL A 151 -20.71 4.65 7.67
N ARG A 152 -20.78 5.98 7.58
CA ARG A 152 -21.95 6.74 8.02
C ARG A 152 -23.20 6.40 7.23
N GLY A 153 -23.09 6.29 5.90
CA GLY A 153 -24.18 5.85 5.03
C GLY A 153 -24.70 4.46 5.40
N ILE A 154 -23.79 3.51 5.67
CA ILE A 154 -24.11 2.13 6.05
C ILE A 154 -24.89 2.13 7.37
N GLY A 155 -24.38 2.82 8.40
CA GLY A 155 -25.01 2.82 9.73
C GLY A 155 -26.33 3.58 9.81
N THR A 156 -26.49 4.68 9.05
CA THR A 156 -27.70 5.52 9.13
C THR A 156 -28.78 5.20 8.11
N ARG A 157 -28.40 4.72 6.91
CA ARG A 157 -29.31 4.51 5.78
C ARG A 157 -29.27 3.10 5.21
N GLY A 158 -28.36 2.24 5.68
CA GLY A 158 -28.15 0.92 5.10
C GLY A 158 -27.63 0.98 3.66
N MET A 159 -26.92 2.05 3.28
CA MET A 159 -26.40 2.26 1.92
C MET A 159 -24.89 2.52 1.95
N PRO A 160 -24.10 1.95 1.03
CA PRO A 160 -24.50 1.05 -0.06
C PRO A 160 -24.81 -0.39 0.40
N LEU A 161 -24.67 -0.69 1.69
CA LEU A 161 -24.87 -2.02 2.25
C LEU A 161 -25.58 -1.95 3.61
N ALA A 162 -26.50 -2.87 3.86
CA ALA A 162 -27.22 -2.95 5.14
C ALA A 162 -26.37 -3.65 6.22
N PRO A 163 -26.33 -3.12 7.47
CA PRO A 163 -25.72 -3.81 8.60
C PRO A 163 -26.33 -5.19 8.91
N PRO A 164 -25.60 -6.15 9.51
CA PRO A 164 -24.17 -6.08 9.85
C PRO A 164 -23.30 -6.08 8.59
N ALA A 165 -22.41 -5.10 8.48
CA ALA A 165 -21.62 -4.83 7.28
C ALA A 165 -20.12 -4.70 7.63
N CYS A 166 -19.28 -5.13 6.71
CA CYS A 166 -17.83 -4.96 6.76
C CYS A 166 -17.40 -4.21 5.51
N LEU A 167 -17.08 -2.92 5.64
CA LEU A 167 -16.48 -2.15 4.57
C LEU A 167 -14.97 -2.40 4.59
N LEU A 168 -14.38 -2.70 3.45
CA LEU A 168 -12.97 -3.02 3.29
C LEU A 168 -12.37 -2.15 2.19
N ALA A 169 -11.15 -1.71 2.38
CA ALA A 169 -10.31 -1.18 1.33
C ALA A 169 -8.87 -1.63 1.57
N GLY A 170 -8.10 -1.71 0.50
CA GLY A 170 -6.68 -1.93 0.56
C GLY A 170 -5.95 -0.93 -0.33
N GLY A 171 -4.68 -0.70 -0.02
CA GLY A 171 -3.89 0.33 -0.67
C GLY A 171 -2.70 0.74 0.18
N GLU A 172 -2.22 1.95 -0.06
CA GLU A 172 -1.14 2.57 0.71
C GLU A 172 -1.35 4.08 0.72
N THR A 173 -1.76 4.60 1.88
CA THR A 173 -1.91 6.05 2.05
C THR A 173 -0.56 6.69 2.42
N THR A 174 -0.50 8.00 2.35
CA THR A 174 0.68 8.76 2.77
C THR A 174 0.30 9.78 3.83
N VAL A 175 1.29 10.18 4.63
CA VAL A 175 1.16 11.28 5.58
C VAL A 175 2.09 12.40 5.18
N THR A 176 1.54 13.59 4.97
CA THR A 176 2.35 14.80 4.86
C THR A 176 2.71 15.28 6.26
N MET A 177 4.00 15.16 6.61
CA MET A 177 4.50 15.62 7.90
C MET A 177 4.40 17.16 8.01
N ARG A 178 3.69 17.62 9.04
CA ARG A 178 3.50 19.04 9.40
C ARG A 178 3.97 19.33 10.81
N GLY A 179 3.81 18.38 11.71
CA GLY A 179 4.29 18.44 13.10
C GLY A 179 5.58 17.67 13.33
N GLN A 180 5.92 17.50 14.60
CA GLN A 180 7.09 16.75 15.08
C GLN A 180 6.68 15.49 15.88
N GLY A 181 5.39 15.15 15.85
CA GLY A 181 4.85 13.98 16.51
C GLY A 181 5.33 12.67 15.92
N ARG A 182 4.91 11.59 16.59
CA ARG A 182 5.18 10.22 16.15
C ARG A 182 3.89 9.52 15.77
N GLY A 183 3.92 8.79 14.65
CA GLY A 183 2.77 8.07 14.13
C GLY A 183 3.05 7.46 12.77
N GLY A 184 2.02 6.88 12.17
CA GLY A 184 2.06 6.38 10.81
C GLY A 184 0.74 6.63 10.08
N ARG A 185 0.69 6.22 8.82
CA ARG A 185 -0.44 6.43 7.92
C ARG A 185 -1.71 5.70 8.37
N CYS A 186 -1.58 4.47 8.88
CA CYS A 186 -2.71 3.70 9.37
C CYS A 186 -3.25 4.27 10.69
N GLN A 187 -2.36 4.65 11.60
CA GLN A 187 -2.72 5.35 12.82
C GLN A 187 -3.37 6.70 12.52
N GLU A 188 -2.84 7.47 11.55
CA GLU A 188 -3.42 8.75 11.18
C GLU A 188 -4.81 8.60 10.56
N PHE A 189 -5.01 7.58 9.71
CA PHE A 189 -6.32 7.22 9.18
C PHE A 189 -7.32 6.91 10.30
N ALA A 190 -6.91 6.08 11.26
CA ALA A 190 -7.71 5.76 12.43
C ALA A 190 -8.05 7.02 13.23
N LEU A 191 -7.06 7.89 13.50
CA LEU A 191 -7.26 9.13 14.27
C LEU A 191 -8.24 10.09 13.58
N ALA A 192 -8.13 10.23 12.26
CA ALA A 192 -9.04 11.04 11.46
C ALA A 192 -10.48 10.50 11.43
N SER A 193 -10.69 9.24 11.82
CA SER A 193 -12.01 8.60 11.90
C SER A 193 -12.76 8.94 13.20
N VAL A 194 -12.05 9.34 14.27
CA VAL A 194 -12.62 9.62 15.60
C VAL A 194 -13.83 10.58 15.58
N PRO A 195 -13.79 11.73 14.88
CA PRO A 195 -14.93 12.65 14.88
C PRO A 195 -16.20 12.05 14.27
N THR A 196 -16.05 11.19 13.24
CA THR A 196 -17.21 10.57 12.57
C THR A 196 -17.84 9.49 13.43
N LEU A 197 -17.03 8.72 14.15
CA LEU A 197 -17.50 7.60 14.97
C LEU A 197 -18.03 8.04 16.33
N THR A 198 -17.74 9.25 16.80
CA THR A 198 -18.10 9.70 18.16
C THR A 198 -19.58 9.44 18.49
N GLY A 199 -19.84 8.61 19.51
CA GLY A 199 -21.17 8.24 19.98
C GLY A 199 -21.87 7.14 19.16
N TRP A 200 -21.20 6.55 18.17
CA TRP A 200 -21.75 5.47 17.35
C TRP A 200 -21.55 4.12 18.02
N ALA A 201 -22.65 3.54 18.50
CA ALA A 201 -22.63 2.17 19.02
C ALA A 201 -22.36 1.16 17.90
N ASN A 202 -21.78 0.01 18.27
CA ASN A 202 -21.56 -1.14 17.40
C ASN A 202 -20.80 -0.83 16.10
N THR A 203 -19.93 0.19 16.11
CA THR A 203 -19.13 0.57 14.94
C THR A 203 -17.67 0.66 15.32
N VAL A 204 -16.81 0.00 14.54
CA VAL A 204 -15.36 0.02 14.71
C VAL A 204 -14.73 0.29 13.35
N VAL A 205 -13.71 1.16 13.32
CA VAL A 205 -12.80 1.35 12.19
C VAL A 205 -11.41 0.90 12.61
N ALA A 206 -10.72 0.17 11.75
CA ALA A 206 -9.33 -0.22 11.94
C ALA A 206 -8.55 0.01 10.65
N ALA A 207 -7.31 0.43 10.78
CA ALA A 207 -6.36 0.51 9.69
C ALA A 207 -5.03 -0.05 10.17
N PHE A 208 -4.38 -0.88 9.35
CA PHE A 208 -3.10 -1.48 9.70
C PHE A 208 -2.26 -1.88 8.48
N GLY A 209 -0.94 -1.74 8.62
CA GLY A 209 0.06 -2.26 7.70
C GLY A 209 0.22 -3.77 7.87
N THR A 210 0.26 -4.50 6.75
CA THR A 210 0.39 -5.96 6.77
C THR A 210 1.77 -6.45 7.16
N ASP A 211 2.78 -5.59 7.18
CA ASP A 211 4.14 -5.84 7.68
C ASP A 211 4.26 -5.81 9.21
N GLY A 212 3.21 -5.32 9.88
CA GLY A 212 3.15 -5.20 11.32
C GLY A 212 3.76 -3.91 11.86
N THR A 213 4.07 -2.94 10.99
CA THR A 213 4.63 -1.65 11.36
C THR A 213 3.94 -0.50 10.62
N ASP A 214 3.79 0.64 11.28
CA ASP A 214 3.17 1.83 10.69
C ASP A 214 3.96 3.07 11.10
N GLY A 215 4.62 3.69 10.12
CA GLY A 215 5.58 4.77 10.34
C GLY A 215 6.79 4.31 11.19
N PRO A 216 7.52 5.24 11.83
CA PRO A 216 8.63 4.93 12.73
C PRO A 216 8.12 4.47 14.11
N THR A 217 7.28 3.43 14.15
CA THR A 217 6.64 2.90 15.36
C THR A 217 6.67 1.37 15.41
N ASP A 218 6.37 0.80 16.56
CA ASP A 218 6.23 -0.66 16.77
C ASP A 218 4.77 -1.15 16.62
N ALA A 219 3.84 -0.25 16.30
CA ALA A 219 2.44 -0.58 16.03
C ALA A 219 2.25 -0.83 14.54
N ALA A 220 1.36 -1.75 14.18
CA ALA A 220 0.91 -1.97 12.81
C ALA A 220 -0.11 -0.92 12.37
N GLY A 221 -0.74 -0.23 13.32
CA GLY A 221 -1.88 0.64 13.07
C GLY A 221 -2.67 0.92 14.35
N ALA A 222 -3.95 1.25 14.21
CA ALA A 222 -4.84 1.50 15.35
C ALA A 222 -6.30 1.15 15.02
N LEU A 223 -7.09 1.04 16.08
CA LEU A 223 -8.54 0.88 16.02
C LEU A 223 -9.27 2.05 16.69
N VAL A 224 -10.45 2.36 16.21
CA VAL A 224 -11.33 3.41 16.74
C VAL A 224 -12.75 2.90 16.80
N ASP A 225 -13.42 3.17 17.91
CA ASP A 225 -14.85 2.92 18.10
C ASP A 225 -15.59 4.21 18.48
N GLY A 226 -16.89 4.10 18.74
CA GLY A 226 -17.69 5.25 19.13
C GLY A 226 -17.39 5.84 20.51
N GLU A 227 -16.64 5.12 21.35
CA GLU A 227 -16.26 5.53 22.69
C GLU A 227 -14.86 6.15 22.76
N THR A 228 -14.01 5.92 21.75
CA THR A 228 -12.65 6.48 21.65
C THR A 228 -12.59 7.97 21.98
N ALA A 229 -13.52 8.78 21.44
CA ALA A 229 -13.55 10.22 21.71
C ALA A 229 -13.86 10.57 23.17
N VAL A 230 -14.71 9.79 23.84
CA VAL A 230 -15.04 9.97 25.26
C VAL A 230 -13.85 9.58 26.13
N ARG A 231 -13.23 8.42 25.84
CA ARG A 231 -12.02 7.95 26.54
C ARG A 231 -10.86 8.93 26.40
N ALA A 232 -10.66 9.47 25.19
CA ALA A 232 -9.63 10.48 24.92
C ALA A 232 -9.83 11.74 25.77
N ARG A 233 -11.05 12.30 25.79
CA ARG A 233 -11.35 13.47 26.63
C ARG A 233 -11.14 13.21 28.12
N GLY A 234 -11.52 12.03 28.62
CA GLY A 234 -11.27 11.62 30.00
C GLY A 234 -9.79 11.60 30.39
N LEU A 235 -8.89 11.45 29.41
CA LEU A 235 -7.44 11.48 29.56
C LEU A 235 -6.80 12.83 29.19
N GLY A 236 -7.60 13.85 28.87
CA GLY A 236 -7.11 15.15 28.41
C GLY A 236 -6.44 15.10 27.02
N LEU A 237 -6.78 14.10 26.20
CA LEU A 237 -6.29 13.95 24.85
C LEU A 237 -7.23 14.63 23.85
N ASP A 238 -6.65 15.30 22.85
CA ASP A 238 -7.37 15.94 21.76
C ASP A 238 -6.95 15.33 20.41
N ALA A 239 -7.89 14.70 19.72
CA ALA A 239 -7.63 14.03 18.45
C ALA A 239 -7.27 15.02 17.32
N GLY A 240 -7.86 16.22 17.33
CA GLY A 240 -7.58 17.25 16.33
C GLY A 240 -6.16 17.80 16.45
N ARG A 241 -5.70 18.03 17.69
CA ARG A 241 -4.33 18.43 18.00
C ARG A 241 -3.33 17.34 17.63
N ALA A 242 -3.59 16.09 18.02
CA ALA A 242 -2.73 14.96 17.65
C ALA A 242 -2.62 14.83 16.13
N LEU A 243 -3.72 15.01 15.39
CA LEU A 243 -3.73 14.97 13.93
C LEU A 243 -2.97 16.15 13.30
N ALA A 244 -3.06 17.34 13.90
CA ALA A 244 -2.33 18.52 13.44
C ALA A 244 -0.81 18.38 13.62
N ASP A 245 -0.38 17.70 14.68
CA ASP A 245 1.04 17.50 15.02
C ASP A 245 1.64 16.17 14.49
N ASN A 246 0.86 15.38 13.74
CA ASN A 246 1.21 14.02 13.31
C ASN A 246 1.60 13.08 14.48
N ASP A 247 0.92 13.24 15.62
CA ASP A 247 1.21 12.55 16.88
C ASP A 247 0.17 11.47 17.21
N SER A 248 -0.16 10.63 16.23
CA SER A 248 -1.18 9.58 16.37
C SER A 248 -0.75 8.43 17.29
N TYR A 249 0.54 8.12 17.37
CA TYR A 249 1.03 7.02 18.19
C TYR A 249 0.82 7.26 19.69
N PRO A 250 1.29 8.36 20.30
CA PRO A 250 1.08 8.57 21.74
C PRO A 250 -0.40 8.71 22.10
N PHE A 251 -1.23 9.24 21.19
CA PHE A 251 -2.67 9.31 21.37
C PHE A 251 -3.28 7.92 21.58
N PHE A 252 -3.03 6.99 20.67
CA PHE A 252 -3.58 5.63 20.78
C PHE A 252 -2.89 4.78 21.83
N GLN A 253 -1.61 5.00 22.08
CA GLN A 253 -0.87 4.32 23.14
C GLN A 253 -1.52 4.58 24.50
N ARG A 254 -1.86 5.84 24.79
CA ARG A 254 -2.53 6.21 26.05
C ARG A 254 -3.94 5.64 26.19
N LEU A 255 -4.59 5.30 25.07
CA LEU A 255 -5.91 4.68 25.04
C LEU A 255 -5.87 3.14 25.07
N GLY A 256 -4.73 2.53 24.76
CA GLY A 256 -4.62 1.08 24.55
C GLY A 256 -5.21 0.61 23.22
N ASP A 257 -5.34 1.50 22.24
CA ASP A 257 -6.05 1.26 20.97
C ASP A 257 -5.10 0.98 19.79
N LEU A 258 -3.80 0.82 20.06
CA LEU A 258 -2.81 0.42 19.05
C LEU A 258 -2.99 -1.04 18.65
N LEU A 259 -2.84 -1.32 17.35
CA LEU A 259 -2.78 -2.68 16.82
C LEU A 259 -1.34 -3.18 16.88
N MET A 260 -1.03 -4.01 17.87
CA MET A 260 0.30 -4.55 18.13
C MET A 260 0.40 -5.99 17.61
N THR A 261 0.81 -6.17 16.34
CA THR A 261 0.98 -7.51 15.76
C THR A 261 2.39 -8.06 15.94
N GLY A 262 3.37 -7.17 16.15
CA GLY A 262 4.78 -7.48 15.90
C GLY A 262 5.07 -7.68 14.40
N PRO A 263 6.33 -7.94 14.03
CA PRO A 263 6.72 -8.11 12.62
C PRO A 263 6.09 -9.37 12.03
N THR A 264 5.26 -9.20 11.02
CA THR A 264 4.55 -10.32 10.36
C THR A 264 5.44 -11.04 9.34
N ARG A 265 6.55 -10.42 8.94
CA ARG A 265 7.52 -10.90 7.93
C ARG A 265 6.93 -11.08 6.53
N THR A 266 5.87 -10.35 6.22
CA THR A 266 5.30 -10.19 4.89
C THR A 266 5.02 -8.71 4.65
N ASN A 267 4.85 -8.27 3.41
CA ASN A 267 4.33 -6.92 3.15
C ASN A 267 3.52 -6.95 1.87
N VAL A 268 2.24 -6.64 1.99
CA VAL A 268 1.30 -6.42 0.89
C VAL A 268 0.50 -5.14 1.15
N ASN A 269 1.18 -4.12 1.68
CA ASN A 269 0.66 -2.78 1.96
C ASN A 269 -0.38 -2.78 3.10
N ASP A 270 -1.37 -1.88 3.07
CA ASP A 270 -2.29 -1.65 4.17
C ASP A 270 -3.70 -2.24 3.93
N ILE A 271 -4.39 -2.54 5.02
CA ILE A 271 -5.81 -2.88 5.03
C ILE A 271 -6.56 -1.87 5.91
N TYR A 272 -7.64 -1.33 5.35
CA TYR A 272 -8.57 -0.42 6.02
C TYR A 272 -9.92 -1.11 6.11
N LEU A 273 -10.50 -1.17 7.30
CA LEU A 273 -11.78 -1.83 7.50
C LEU A 273 -12.69 -1.09 8.47
N ALA A 274 -13.99 -1.19 8.24
CA ALA A 274 -15.00 -0.83 9.22
C ALA A 274 -15.97 -1.99 9.42
N LEU A 275 -16.28 -2.28 10.68
CA LEU A 275 -17.39 -3.13 11.06
C LEU A 275 -18.53 -2.24 11.53
N VAL A 276 -19.69 -2.39 10.92
CA VAL A 276 -20.93 -1.71 11.32
C VAL A 276 -21.94 -2.76 11.71
N GLY A 277 -22.23 -2.87 13.00
CA GLY A 277 -23.20 -3.81 13.55
C GLY A 277 -24.64 -3.43 13.22
N GLY A 278 -25.53 -4.42 13.26
CA GLY A 278 -26.97 -4.17 13.18
C GLY A 278 -27.49 -3.39 14.40
N ALA A 279 -28.65 -2.77 14.27
CA ALA A 279 -29.39 -2.31 15.44
C ALA A 279 -29.57 -3.49 16.41
N GLN A 280 -29.20 -3.31 17.69
CA GLN A 280 -29.55 -4.29 18.71
C GLN A 280 -31.06 -4.49 18.65
N LYS A 281 -31.52 -5.72 18.41
CA LYS A 281 -32.88 -6.09 18.79
C LYS A 281 -32.95 -5.86 20.29
N ARG A 282 -33.69 -4.83 20.70
CA ARG A 282 -34.11 -4.66 22.09
C ARG A 282 -35.00 -5.83 22.49
#